data_AF-A0A7X6P5J9-F1
#
_entry.id   AF-A0A7X6P5J9-F1
#
_cell.length_a   1.000
_cell.length_b   1.000
_cell.length_c   1.000
_cell.angle_alpha   90.00
_cell.angle_beta   90.00
_cell.angle_gamma   90.00
#
_symmetry.space_group_name_H-M   'P 1'
#
loop_
_entity.id
_entity.type
_entity.pdbx_description
1 polymer ?
#
loop_
_entity_poly.entity_id
_entity_poly.type
_entity_poly.pdbx_seq_one_letter_code
_entity_poly.pdbx_strand_id
1 'polypeptide(L)'
;MLATLKSLGARDSDLAELNLEIKEDMQEACGWSEAAGCYKRGASTIVTRPDSVADRRHMAHEYLHYIWFKHNLDKDRHLTSQLIAFYGNNPSFQQRINGQHNRYVDSGGLQPTEFFSYGCTEVSNAKLGPYIAAKCNEYINTDSLPALY
;
A
#
# COMPACT_ATOMS: atom_id res chain seq x y z
N MET A 1 12.55 -1.25 -10.63
CA MET A 1 11.57 -0.60 -9.74
C MET A 1 10.34 -0.09 -10.48
N LEU A 2 10.38 0.97 -11.32
CA LEU A 2 9.20 1.33 -12.13
C LEU A 2 8.76 0.19 -13.05
N ALA A 3 9.71 -0.56 -13.60
CA ALA A 3 9.41 -1.79 -14.36
C ALA A 3 8.64 -2.83 -13.52
N THR A 4 8.91 -2.91 -12.21
CA THR A 4 8.18 -3.78 -11.28
C THR A 4 6.72 -3.35 -11.21
N LEU A 5 6.45 -2.06 -10.99
CA LEU A 5 5.09 -1.52 -10.97
C LEU A 5 4.38 -1.64 -12.33
N LYS A 6 5.08 -1.38 -13.44
CA LYS A 6 4.54 -1.60 -14.80
C LYS A 6 4.14 -3.04 -15.04
N SER A 7 4.94 -4.01 -14.59
CA SER A 7 4.60 -5.44 -14.68
C SER A 7 3.41 -5.85 -13.80
N LEU A 8 3.02 -4.99 -12.87
CA LEU A 8 1.80 -5.12 -12.08
C LEU A 8 0.64 -4.30 -12.67
N GLY A 9 0.77 -3.75 -13.88
CA GLY A 9 -0.32 -3.01 -14.53
C GLY A 9 -0.49 -1.57 -14.07
N ALA A 10 0.47 -1.01 -13.32
CA ALA A 10 0.46 0.43 -13.00
C ALA A 10 0.51 1.26 -14.29
N ARG A 11 -0.33 2.30 -14.36
CA ARG A 11 -0.48 3.14 -15.57
C ARG A 11 0.74 4.03 -15.75
N ASP A 12 1.19 4.18 -17.00
CA ASP A 12 2.34 5.05 -17.32
C ASP A 12 2.12 6.50 -16.88
N SER A 13 0.89 7.01 -16.96
CA SER A 13 0.52 8.36 -16.50
C SER A 13 0.67 8.54 -14.98
N ASP A 14 0.43 7.49 -14.20
CA ASP A 14 0.66 7.53 -12.76
C ASP A 14 2.15 7.49 -12.45
N LEU A 15 2.89 6.62 -13.13
CA LEU A 15 4.32 6.44 -12.93
C LEU A 15 5.16 7.64 -13.37
N ALA A 16 4.69 8.41 -14.35
CA ALA A 16 5.41 9.60 -14.85
C ALA A 16 5.55 10.71 -13.80
N GLU A 17 4.64 10.75 -12.83
CA GLU A 17 4.62 11.74 -11.74
C GLU A 17 5.10 11.16 -10.40
N LEU A 18 5.54 9.89 -10.40
CA LEU A 18 6.02 9.19 -9.22
C LEU A 18 7.54 9.27 -9.15
N ASN A 19 8.06 9.86 -8.09
CA ASN A 19 9.48 9.86 -7.79
C ASN A 19 9.88 8.58 -7.06
N LEU A 20 11.13 8.18 -7.23
CA LEU A 20 11.70 7.01 -6.55
C LEU A 20 13.06 7.34 -5.98
N GLU A 21 13.29 6.91 -4.75
CA GLU A 21 14.58 7.02 -4.08
C GLU A 21 14.97 5.69 -3.44
N ILE A 22 16.25 5.33 -3.58
CA ILE A 22 16.85 4.19 -2.89
C ILE A 22 17.70 4.73 -1.74
N LYS A 23 17.46 4.26 -0.52
CA LYS A 23 18.15 4.71 0.70
C LYS A 23 18.54 3.52 1.55
N GLU A 24 19.74 3.58 2.14
CA GLU A 24 20.22 2.60 3.12
C GLU A 24 19.75 2.96 4.53
N ASP A 25 19.82 4.25 4.89
CA ASP A 25 19.36 4.74 6.19
C ASP A 25 17.85 5.01 6.19
N MET A 26 17.09 3.98 6.57
CA MET A 26 15.63 4.05 6.66
C MET A 26 15.14 4.77 7.91
N GLN A 27 15.99 4.93 8.93
CA GLN A 27 15.65 5.75 10.10
C GLN A 27 15.57 7.21 9.70
N GLU A 28 16.56 7.71 8.97
CA GLU A 28 16.55 9.07 8.42
C GLU A 28 15.44 9.21 7.37
N ALA A 29 15.39 8.29 6.40
CA ALA A 29 14.53 8.46 5.25
C ALA A 29 13.05 8.22 5.57
N CYS A 30 12.71 7.22 6.38
CA CYS A 30 11.33 6.82 6.66
C CYS A 30 10.93 6.93 8.13
N GLY A 31 11.83 7.39 9.01
CA GLY A 31 11.56 7.51 10.44
C GLY A 31 11.68 6.19 11.20
N TRP A 32 12.10 5.11 10.55
CA TRP A 32 12.23 3.80 11.17
C TRP A 32 13.30 2.92 10.51
N SER A 33 14.29 2.52 11.30
CA SER A 33 15.45 1.72 10.90
C SER A 33 15.14 0.31 10.38
N GLU A 34 13.93 -0.21 10.48
CA GLU A 34 13.56 -1.55 9.97
C GLU A 34 12.53 -1.45 8.82
N ALA A 35 12.10 -0.24 8.45
CA ALA A 35 11.19 -0.06 7.32
C ALA A 35 11.85 -0.56 6.03
N ALA A 36 11.13 -1.37 5.25
CA ALA A 36 11.55 -1.75 3.89
C ALA A 36 11.45 -0.57 2.91
N GLY A 37 10.54 0.36 3.19
CA GLY A 37 10.26 1.55 2.40
C GLY A 37 9.19 2.41 3.04
N CYS A 38 8.90 3.54 2.42
CA CYS A 38 7.75 4.38 2.74
C CYS A 38 7.41 5.30 1.58
N TYR A 39 6.15 5.70 1.51
CA TYR A 39 5.70 6.76 0.63
C TYR A 39 5.78 8.16 1.30
N LYS A 40 6.41 9.12 0.61
CA LYS A 40 6.49 10.53 1.00
C LYS A 40 5.50 11.37 0.21
N ARG A 41 4.34 11.64 0.81
CA ARG A 41 3.22 12.38 0.20
C ARG A 41 3.62 13.73 -0.42
N GLY A 42 4.43 14.53 0.27
CA GLY A 42 4.75 15.89 -0.18
C GLY A 42 5.61 15.95 -1.45
N ALA A 43 6.39 14.90 -1.73
CA ALA A 43 7.27 14.81 -2.89
C ALA A 43 6.79 13.79 -3.93
N SER A 44 5.68 13.11 -3.68
CA SER A 44 5.23 11.95 -4.47
C SER A 44 6.34 10.93 -4.68
N THR A 45 7.08 10.60 -3.62
CA THR A 45 8.27 9.74 -3.69
C THR A 45 8.03 8.43 -2.96
N ILE A 46 8.31 7.29 -3.59
CA ILE A 46 8.54 6.03 -2.88
C ILE A 46 10.02 5.95 -2.53
N VAL A 47 10.30 5.86 -1.23
CA VAL A 47 11.62 5.52 -0.72
C VAL A 47 11.64 4.03 -0.42
N THR A 48 12.66 3.31 -0.85
CA THR A 48 12.80 1.88 -0.53
C THR A 48 14.27 1.50 -0.36
N ARG A 49 14.51 0.40 0.35
CA ARG A 49 15.85 -0.18 0.46
C ARG A 49 16.31 -0.83 -0.84
N PRO A 50 17.64 -0.92 -1.07
CA PRO A 50 18.19 -1.62 -2.23
C PRO A 50 17.75 -3.08 -2.35
N ASP A 51 17.62 -3.79 -1.22
CA ASP A 51 17.20 -5.20 -1.18
C ASP A 51 15.69 -5.39 -1.45
N SER A 52 14.91 -4.33 -1.23
CA SER A 52 13.44 -4.36 -1.30
C SER A 52 12.90 -3.92 -2.67
N VAL A 53 13.77 -3.42 -3.56
CA VAL A 53 13.41 -2.96 -4.93
C VAL A 53 12.74 -4.06 -5.78
N ALA A 54 13.15 -5.30 -5.56
CA ALA A 54 12.63 -6.47 -6.28
C ALA A 54 11.38 -7.07 -5.63
N ASP A 55 11.04 -6.67 -4.40
CA ASP A 55 9.82 -7.11 -3.73
C ASP A 55 8.60 -6.42 -4.36
N ARG A 56 7.93 -7.18 -5.23
CA ARG A 56 6.73 -6.73 -5.94
C ARG A 56 5.63 -6.28 -5.00
N ARG A 57 5.46 -6.96 -3.86
CA ARG A 57 4.40 -6.66 -2.90
C ARG A 57 4.70 -5.35 -2.19
N HIS A 58 5.92 -5.21 -1.68
CA HIS A 58 6.34 -3.99 -1.02
C HIS A 58 6.21 -2.78 -1.95
N MET A 59 6.72 -2.89 -3.18
CA MET A 59 6.61 -1.80 -4.15
C MET A 59 5.15 -1.45 -4.49
N ALA A 60 4.29 -2.46 -4.66
CA ALA A 60 2.86 -2.25 -4.90
C ALA A 60 2.18 -1.55 -3.72
N HIS A 61 2.53 -1.93 -2.49
CA HIS A 61 1.99 -1.35 -1.26
C HIS A 61 2.30 0.16 -1.19
N GLU A 62 3.56 0.54 -1.37
CA GLU A 62 3.96 1.96 -1.37
C GLU A 62 3.33 2.75 -2.54
N TYR A 63 3.20 2.13 -3.70
CA TYR A 63 2.51 2.72 -4.85
C TYR A 63 1.03 2.96 -4.59
N LEU A 64 0.35 2.09 -3.86
CA LEU A 64 -1.06 2.28 -3.52
C LEU A 64 -1.28 3.43 -2.54
N HIS A 65 -0.31 3.73 -1.66
CA HIS A 65 -0.33 4.98 -0.89
C HIS A 65 -0.24 6.22 -1.80
N TYR A 66 0.64 6.20 -2.79
CA TYR A 66 0.70 7.26 -3.79
C TYR A 66 -0.65 7.45 -4.50
N ILE A 67 -1.22 6.35 -5.02
CA ILE A 67 -2.51 6.35 -5.70
C ILE A 67 -3.63 6.88 -4.81
N TRP A 68 -3.67 6.45 -3.55
CA TRP A 68 -4.65 6.89 -2.57
C TRP A 68 -4.75 8.41 -2.51
N PHE A 69 -3.60 9.08 -2.41
CA PHE A 69 -3.57 10.54 -2.32
C PHE A 69 -3.69 11.23 -3.69
N LYS A 70 -3.09 10.69 -4.75
CA LYS A 70 -3.16 11.27 -6.11
C LYS A 70 -4.60 11.30 -6.63
N HIS A 71 -5.31 10.20 -6.48
CA HIS A 71 -6.69 10.04 -6.97
C HIS A 71 -7.76 10.44 -5.95
N ASN A 72 -7.35 11.05 -4.83
CA ASN A 72 -8.23 11.50 -3.75
C ASN A 72 -9.18 10.39 -3.23
N LEU A 73 -8.66 9.17 -3.07
CA LEU A 73 -9.46 8.03 -2.60
C LEU A 73 -9.92 8.20 -1.15
N ASP A 74 -9.27 9.09 -0.38
CA ASP A 74 -9.73 9.54 0.94
C ASP A 74 -11.10 10.23 0.91
N LYS A 75 -11.50 10.78 -0.23
CA LYS A 75 -12.81 11.41 -0.43
C LYS A 75 -13.90 10.41 -0.81
N ASP A 76 -13.52 9.18 -1.19
CA ASP A 76 -14.46 8.10 -1.44
C ASP A 76 -14.94 7.51 -0.12
N ARG A 77 -16.05 8.06 0.38
CA ARG A 77 -16.66 7.63 1.65
C ARG A 77 -17.10 6.18 1.61
N HIS A 78 -17.50 5.68 0.44
CA HIS A 78 -17.94 4.29 0.32
C HIS A 78 -16.74 3.34 0.45
N LEU A 79 -15.66 3.61 -0.29
CA LEU A 79 -14.41 2.86 -0.18
C LEU A 79 -13.89 2.86 1.26
N THR A 80 -13.77 4.05 1.86
CA THR A 80 -13.27 4.21 3.22
C THR A 80 -14.13 3.44 4.24
N SER A 81 -15.46 3.54 4.15
CA SER A 81 -16.36 2.80 5.03
C SER A 81 -16.22 1.28 4.86
N GLN A 82 -16.08 0.79 3.62
CA GLN A 82 -15.89 -0.64 3.38
C GLN A 82 -14.56 -1.13 3.92
N LEU A 83 -13.48 -0.36 3.76
CA LEU A 83 -12.16 -0.71 4.30
C LEU A 83 -12.16 -0.78 5.82
N ILE A 84 -12.79 0.19 6.49
CA ILE A 84 -12.95 0.20 7.95
C ILE A 84 -13.79 -1.00 8.42
N ALA A 85 -14.90 -1.27 7.75
CA ALA A 85 -15.74 -2.43 8.07
C ALA A 85 -15.01 -3.75 7.83
N PHE A 86 -14.26 -3.86 6.74
CA PHE A 86 -13.42 -5.02 6.44
C PHE A 86 -12.38 -5.23 7.54
N TYR A 87 -11.62 -4.18 7.91
CA TYR A 87 -10.71 -4.23 9.04
C TYR A 87 -11.41 -4.70 10.32
N GLY A 88 -12.52 -4.08 10.70
CA GLY A 88 -13.26 -4.40 11.93
C GLY A 88 -13.79 -5.85 12.00
N ASN A 89 -14.09 -6.45 10.85
CA ASN A 89 -14.66 -7.81 10.78
C ASN A 89 -13.62 -8.92 10.54
N ASN A 90 -12.35 -8.60 10.31
CA ASN A 90 -11.32 -9.58 9.95
C ASN A 90 -10.14 -9.58 10.93
N PRO A 91 -10.20 -10.35 12.03
CA PRO A 91 -9.15 -10.34 13.07
C PRO A 91 -7.76 -10.69 12.57
N SER A 92 -7.62 -11.61 11.60
CA SER A 92 -6.33 -11.95 10.99
C SER A 92 -5.72 -10.77 10.23
N PHE A 93 -6.55 -9.99 9.53
CA PHE A 93 -6.12 -8.77 8.85
C PHE A 93 -5.75 -7.67 9.84
N GLN A 94 -6.49 -7.53 10.95
CA GLN A 94 -6.12 -6.61 12.03
C GLN A 94 -4.75 -6.94 12.61
N GLN A 95 -4.51 -8.23 12.93
CA GLN A 95 -3.20 -8.68 13.44
C GLN A 95 -2.09 -8.39 12.42
N ARG A 96 -2.34 -8.62 11.13
CA ARG A 96 -1.38 -8.35 10.06
C ARG A 96 -0.98 -6.88 9.98
N ILE A 97 -1.95 -5.97 10.04
CA ILE A 97 -1.71 -4.52 9.93
C ILE A 97 -1.10 -3.98 11.22
N ASN A 98 -1.59 -4.37 12.39
CA ASN A 98 -1.06 -3.89 13.67
C ASN A 98 0.42 -4.25 13.86
N GLY A 99 0.90 -5.30 13.19
CA GLY A 99 2.29 -5.74 13.21
C GLY A 99 2.72 -6.25 14.58
N GLN A 100 4.01 -6.53 14.76
CA GLN A 100 4.54 -7.12 15.99
C GLN A 100 4.55 -6.19 17.22
N HIS A 101 4.14 -4.92 17.09
CA HIS A 101 4.21 -3.94 18.20
C HIS A 101 3.08 -2.92 18.20
N ASN A 102 1.92 -3.17 17.57
CA ASN A 102 0.81 -2.21 17.47
C ASN A 102 1.22 -0.80 16.96
N ARG A 103 2.33 -0.67 16.22
CA ARG A 103 2.94 0.62 15.88
C ARG A 103 2.01 1.58 15.12
N TYR A 104 1.11 1.05 14.28
CA TYR A 104 0.11 1.87 13.58
C TYR A 104 -1.00 2.39 14.51
N VAL A 105 -1.26 1.69 15.61
CA VAL A 105 -2.16 2.13 16.68
C VAL A 105 -1.46 3.21 17.51
N ASP A 106 -0.17 3.03 17.81
CA ASP A 106 0.62 3.94 18.66
C ASP A 106 1.02 5.25 17.96
N SER A 107 1.15 5.26 16.62
CA SER A 107 1.53 6.44 15.83
C SER A 107 0.36 7.40 15.52
N GLY A 108 -0.83 7.14 16.06
CA GLY A 108 -1.97 8.05 15.94
C GLY A 108 -2.91 7.77 14.77
N GLY A 109 -2.87 6.58 14.16
CA GLY A 109 -4.00 6.08 13.40
C GLY A 109 -3.67 5.03 12.36
N LEU A 110 -4.39 3.91 12.45
CA LEU A 110 -4.67 3.02 11.32
C LEU A 110 -5.42 3.83 10.26
N GLN A 111 -4.73 4.25 9.20
CA GLN A 111 -5.33 5.06 8.15
C GLN A 111 -6.00 4.17 7.11
N PRO A 112 -7.15 4.58 6.53
CA PRO A 112 -7.77 3.84 5.44
C PRO A 112 -6.82 3.54 4.26
N THR A 113 -5.80 4.37 4.04
CA THR A 113 -4.76 4.09 3.03
C THR A 113 -3.94 2.83 3.34
N GLU A 114 -3.67 2.51 4.60
CA GLU A 114 -3.01 1.26 4.99
C GLU A 114 -3.90 0.05 4.73
N PHE A 115 -5.19 0.17 5.07
CA PHE A 115 -6.18 -0.88 4.80
C PHE A 115 -6.30 -1.15 3.30
N PHE A 116 -6.26 -0.09 2.50
CA PHE A 116 -6.27 -0.21 1.04
C PHE A 116 -4.99 -0.88 0.54
N SER A 117 -3.82 -0.37 0.92
CA SER A 117 -2.52 -0.91 0.47
C SER A 117 -2.33 -2.37 0.87
N TYR A 118 -2.58 -2.75 2.12
CA TYR A 118 -2.53 -4.16 2.56
C TYR A 118 -3.63 -5.00 1.93
N GLY A 119 -4.86 -4.47 1.86
CA GLY A 119 -5.99 -5.17 1.26
C GLY A 119 -5.67 -5.61 -0.16
N CYS A 120 -5.28 -4.67 -1.03
CA CYS A 120 -5.00 -4.92 -2.44
C CYS A 120 -3.75 -5.77 -2.72
N THR A 121 -2.82 -5.90 -1.75
CA THR A 121 -1.53 -6.59 -1.97
C THR A 121 -1.41 -7.92 -1.24
N GLU A 122 -2.27 -8.18 -0.26
CA GLU A 122 -2.18 -9.37 0.59
C GLU A 122 -3.50 -10.15 0.71
N VAL A 123 -4.64 -9.55 0.39
CA VAL A 123 -5.95 -10.20 0.52
C VAL A 123 -6.50 -10.56 -0.85
N SER A 124 -7.00 -11.78 -1.00
CA SER A 124 -7.68 -12.22 -2.21
C SER A 124 -8.93 -11.39 -2.53
N ASN A 125 -9.18 -11.14 -3.83
CA ASN A 125 -10.35 -10.39 -4.32
C ASN A 125 -11.69 -10.95 -3.80
N ALA A 126 -11.78 -12.28 -3.64
CA ALA A 126 -12.97 -12.95 -3.11
C ALA A 126 -13.28 -12.55 -1.65
N LYS A 127 -12.25 -12.21 -0.85
CA LYS A 127 -12.41 -11.83 0.56
C LYS A 127 -12.57 -10.33 0.77
N LEU A 128 -11.97 -9.49 -0.07
CA LEU A 128 -12.06 -8.02 0.02
C LEU A 128 -13.48 -7.48 -0.20
N GLY A 129 -14.33 -8.24 -0.89
CA GLY A 129 -15.62 -7.76 -1.37
C GLY A 129 -15.48 -6.99 -2.70
N PRO A 130 -16.57 -6.92 -3.46
CA PRO A 130 -16.51 -6.54 -4.88
C PRO A 130 -16.04 -5.11 -5.11
N TYR A 131 -16.40 -4.17 -4.22
CA TYR A 131 -16.07 -2.77 -4.42
C TYR A 131 -14.59 -2.46 -4.16
N ILE A 132 -14.05 -2.97 -3.05
CA ILE A 132 -12.62 -2.82 -2.72
C ILE A 132 -11.79 -3.52 -3.80
N ALA A 133 -12.14 -4.76 -4.17
CA ALA A 133 -11.44 -5.50 -5.21
C ALA A 133 -11.45 -4.76 -6.56
N ALA A 134 -12.60 -4.19 -6.97
CA ALA A 134 -12.68 -3.38 -8.19
C ALA A 134 -11.76 -2.16 -8.13
N LYS A 135 -11.69 -1.48 -6.97
CA LYS A 135 -10.78 -0.35 -6.77
C LYS A 135 -9.31 -0.75 -6.79
N CYS A 136 -8.94 -1.88 -6.21
CA CYS A 136 -7.57 -2.40 -6.31
C CYS A 136 -7.17 -2.65 -7.77
N ASN A 137 -8.04 -3.34 -8.51
CA ASN A 137 -7.80 -3.72 -9.91
C ASN A 137 -7.82 -2.55 -10.90
N GLU A 138 -8.26 -1.37 -10.48
CA GLU A 138 -8.14 -0.13 -11.27
C GLU A 138 -6.68 0.35 -11.38
N TYR A 139 -5.83 0.02 -10.39
CA TYR A 139 -4.49 0.59 -10.27
C TYR A 139 -3.36 -0.44 -10.34
N ILE A 140 -3.61 -1.68 -9.95
CA ILE A 140 -2.68 -2.80 -10.08
C ILE A 140 -3.44 -4.09 -10.42
N ASN A 141 -2.80 -5.03 -11.11
CA ASN A 141 -3.26 -6.39 -11.26
C ASN A 141 -2.98 -7.18 -9.98
N THR A 142 -3.99 -7.31 -9.11
CA THR A 142 -3.85 -8.01 -7.82
C THR A 142 -3.57 -9.50 -7.98
N ASP A 143 -4.01 -10.12 -9.09
CA ASP A 143 -3.82 -11.55 -9.34
C ASP A 143 -2.35 -11.87 -9.68
N SER A 144 -1.54 -10.84 -9.99
CA SER A 144 -0.09 -10.97 -10.17
C SER A 144 0.69 -10.93 -8.85
N LEU A 145 0.01 -10.79 -7.72
CA LEU A 145 0.60 -10.85 -6.38
C LEU A 145 0.11 -12.11 -5.65
N PRO A 146 1.00 -12.86 -5.00
CA PRO A 146 0.57 -14.00 -4.18
C PRO A 146 -0.24 -13.50 -2.98
N ALA A 147 -1.52 -13.86 -2.94
CA ALA A 147 -2.39 -13.59 -1.78
C ALA A 147 -1.87 -14.33 -0.54
N LEU A 148 -1.88 -13.64 0.59
CA LEU A 148 -1.52 -14.19 1.90
C LEU A 148 -2.77 -14.52 2.73
N TYR A 149 -3.90 -13.91 2.39
CA TYR A 149 -5.19 -14.06 3.06
C TYR A 149 -6.32 -14.40 2.09
#